data_AF-A0A0H5PXP5-F1
#
_entry.id   AF-A0A0H5PXP5-F1
#
_cell.length_a   1.000
_cell.length_b   1.000
_cell.length_c   1.000
_cell.angle_alpha   90.00
_cell.angle_beta   90.00
_cell.angle_gamma   90.00
#
_symmetry.space_group_name_H-M   'P 1'
#
loop_
_entity.id
_entity.type
_entity.pdbx_description
1 polymer ?
#
loop_
_entity_poly.entity_id
_entity_poly.type
_entity_poly.pdbx_seq_one_letter_code
_entity_poly.pdbx_strand_id
1 'polypeptide(L)' 'MFFGSGIHKEMTKEIIKTLPKRDQDQVFQGLYDKGYSVPDISKATDIPAPTLYNRIDAHRGRKEGKLAG' A
#
# COMPACT_ATOMS: atom_id res chain seq x y z
N MET A 1 22.75 1.06 2.99
CA MET A 1 22.77 0.77 1.54
C MET A 1 21.61 1.52 0.90
N PHE A 2 21.90 2.48 0.02
CA PHE A 2 20.91 3.26 -0.72
C PHE A 2 21.11 3.00 -2.22
N PHE A 3 20.32 2.11 -2.81
CA PHE A 3 20.29 1.89 -4.26
C PHE A 3 18.81 1.93 -4.71
N GLY A 4 18.43 2.93 -5.52
CA GLY A 4 17.23 2.85 -6.38
C GLY A 4 15.96 3.66 -6.02
N SER A 5 15.96 4.54 -5.02
CA SER A 5 14.72 5.08 -4.41
C SER A 5 13.80 5.93 -5.33
N GLY A 6 14.33 6.68 -6.30
CA GLY A 6 13.55 7.68 -7.07
C GLY A 6 12.62 7.07 -8.13
N ILE A 7 13.20 6.39 -9.13
CA ILE A 7 12.44 5.85 -10.28
C ILE A 7 11.46 4.75 -9.84
N HIS A 8 11.85 3.89 -8.89
CA HIS A 8 10.96 2.85 -8.37
C HIS A 8 9.73 3.45 -7.69
N LYS A 9 9.89 4.55 -6.94
CA LYS A 9 8.79 5.25 -6.30
C LYS A 9 7.85 5.88 -7.34
N GLU A 10 8.39 6.60 -8.32
CA GLU A 10 7.56 7.22 -9.37
C GLU A 10 6.85 6.19 -10.25
N MET A 11 7.53 5.10 -10.61
CA MET A 11 6.91 3.97 -11.31
C MET A 11 5.77 3.33 -10.50
N THR A 12 5.97 3.15 -9.18
CA THR A 12 4.92 2.61 -8.30
C THR A 12 3.69 3.51 -8.29
N LYS A 13 3.87 4.83 -8.23
CA LYS A 13 2.76 5.79 -8.29
C LYS A 13 2.02 5.72 -9.62
N GLU A 14 2.74 5.74 -10.73
CA GLU A 14 2.13 5.71 -12.06
C GLU A 14 1.37 4.40 -12.30
N ILE A 15 1.93 3.26 -11.91
CA ILE A 15 1.23 1.97 -11.97
C ILE A 15 -0.07 2.04 -11.15
N ILE A 16 -0.01 2.47 -9.89
CA ILE A 16 -1.19 2.53 -9.02
C ILE A 16 -2.28 3.44 -9.61
N LYS A 17 -1.92 4.57 -10.21
CA LYS A 17 -2.90 5.48 -10.85
C LYS A 17 -3.61 4.86 -12.05
N THR A 18 -2.93 3.99 -12.80
CA THR A 18 -3.52 3.30 -13.96
C THR A 18 -4.43 2.14 -13.57
N LEU A 19 -4.33 1.63 -12.34
CA LEU A 19 -5.17 0.54 -11.87
C LEU A 19 -6.62 1.01 -11.63
N PRO A 20 -7.63 0.19 -11.94
CA PRO A 20 -8.99 0.38 -11.46
C PRO A 20 -9.04 0.53 -9.94
N LYS A 21 -9.99 1.31 -9.42
CA LYS A 21 -10.11 1.61 -7.98
C LYS A 21 -10.12 0.35 -7.10
N ARG A 22 -10.83 -0.70 -7.53
CA ARG A 22 -10.89 -1.99 -6.83
C ARG A 22 -9.51 -2.64 -6.68
N ASP A 23 -8.70 -2.59 -7.74
CA ASP A 23 -7.38 -3.22 -7.75
C ASP A 23 -6.39 -2.40 -6.92
N GLN A 24 -6.52 -1.07 -6.94
CA GLN A 24 -5.79 -0.20 -6.01
C GLN A 24 -6.12 -0.56 -4.54
N ASP A 25 -7.40 -0.74 -4.20
CA ASP A 25 -7.83 -1.11 -2.85
C ASP A 25 -7.21 -2.44 -2.41
N GLN A 26 -7.14 -3.42 -3.32
CA GLN A 26 -6.47 -4.71 -3.06
C GLN A 26 -4.97 -4.54 -2.82
N VAL A 27 -4.29 -3.67 -3.56
CA VAL A 27 -2.88 -3.36 -3.34
C VAL A 27 -2.68 -2.74 -1.95
N PHE A 28 -3.49 -1.76 -1.56
CA PHE A 28 -3.36 -1.10 -0.25
C PHE A 28 -3.66 -2.06 0.90
N GLN A 29 -4.72 -2.86 0.77
CA GLN A 29 -5.02 -3.90 1.75
C GLN A 29 -3.89 -4.92 1.84
N GLY A 30 -3.36 -5.37 0.70
CA GLY A 30 -2.25 -6.32 0.68
C GLY A 30 -0.96 -5.77 1.30
N LEU A 31 -0.67 -4.47 1.15
CA LEU A 31 0.44 -3.82 1.85
C LEU A 31 0.18 -3.74 3.35
N TYR A 32 -1.03 -3.36 3.76
CA TYR A 32 -1.40 -3.31 5.17
C TYR A 32 -1.32 -4.70 5.85
N ASP A 33 -1.84 -5.73 5.17
CA ASP A 33 -1.79 -7.12 5.63
C ASP A 33 -0.35 -7.64 5.77
N LYS A 34 0.59 -7.15 4.94
CA LYS A 34 2.03 -7.42 5.05
C LYS A 34 2.72 -6.68 6.21
N GLY A 35 2.00 -5.84 6.94
CA GLY A 35 2.50 -5.14 8.12
C GLY A 35 2.86 -3.68 7.90
N TYR A 36 2.79 -3.16 6.67
CA TYR A 36 3.06 -1.74 6.40
C TYR A 36 1.99 -0.85 7.03
N SER A 37 2.43 0.24 7.67
CA SER A 37 1.51 1.19 8.28
C SER A 37 0.83 2.07 7.22
N VAL A 38 -0.36 2.60 7.52
CA VAL A 38 -1.06 3.55 6.63
C VAL A 38 -0.19 4.77 6.27
N PRO A 39 0.56 5.38 7.22
CA PRO A 39 1.54 6.42 6.89
C PRO A 39 2.64 6.00 5.90
N ASP A 40 3.13 4.76 5.99
CA ASP A 40 4.19 4.27 5.08
C ASP A 40 3.64 4.04 3.67
N ILE A 41 2.45 3.46 3.57
CA ILE A 41 1.73 3.30 2.30
C ILE A 41 1.48 4.68 1.68
N SER A 42 1.02 5.65 2.46
CA SER A 42 0.79 7.04 2.02
C SER A 42 2.04 7.64 1.38
N LYS A 43 3.21 7.50 2.02
CA LYS A 43 4.49 8.00 1.50
C LYS A 43 4.93 7.31 0.21
N ALA A 44 4.64 6.02 0.07
CA ALA A 44 5.03 5.21 -1.08
C ALA A 44 4.14 5.48 -2.30
N THR A 45 2.84 5.68 -2.10
CA THR A 45 1.85 5.78 -3.17
C THR A 45 1.40 7.20 -3.47
N ASP A 46 1.80 8.18 -2.65
CA ASP A 46 1.37 9.59 -2.74
C ASP A 46 -0.15 9.78 -2.53
N ILE A 47 -0.80 8.83 -1.86
CA ILE A 47 -2.22 8.90 -1.53
C ILE A 47 -2.34 9.42 -0.09
N PRO A 48 -3.19 10.41 0.19
CA PRO A 48 -3.36 10.93 1.54
C PRO A 48 -3.75 9.82 2.53
N ALA A 49 -3.09 9.80 3.69
CA ALA A 49 -3.40 8.86 4.77
C ALA A 49 -4.91 8.82 5.14
N PRO A 50 -5.63 9.95 5.25
CA PRO A 50 -7.08 9.95 5.48
C PRO A 50 -7.87 9.17 4.41
N THR A 51 -7.45 9.27 3.14
CA THR A 51 -8.05 8.51 2.05
C THR A 51 -7.76 7.02 2.20
N LEU A 52 -6.55 6.64 2.61
CA LEU A 52 -6.18 5.24 2.82
C LEU A 52 -6.92 4.62 4.01
N TYR A 53 -7.16 5.35 5.09
CA TYR A 53 -7.97 4.85 6.22
C TYR A 53 -9.42 4.49 5.83
N ASN A 54 -9.98 5.16 4.81
CA ASN A 54 -11.31 4.84 4.29
C ASN A 54 -11.30 3.69 3.26
N ARG A 55 -10.12 3.26 2.81
CA ARG A 55 -9.94 2.26 1.73
C ARG A 55 -9.37 0.94 2.25
N ILE A 56 -8.62 0.99 3.35
CA ILE A 56 -8.03 -0.18 4.01
C ILE A 56 -8.95 -0.56 5.17
N ASP A 57 -9.33 -1.83 5.22
CA ASP A 57 -10.09 -2.39 6.33
C ASP A 57 -9.15 -2.66 7.51
N ALA A 58 -8.81 -1.60 8.24
CA ALA A 58 -7.98 -1.67 9.44
C ALA A 58 -8.69 -2.37 10.61
N HIS A 59 -10.03 -2.46 10.58
CA HIS A 59 -10.84 -3.05 11.64
C HIS A 59 -10.83 -4.59 11.61
N ARG A 60 -10.54 -5.20 10.45
CA ARG A 60 -10.32 -6.66 10.35
C ARG A 60 -9.02 -7.17 10.99
N GLY A 61 -8.18 -6.26 11.49
CA GLY A 61 -6.87 -6.56 12.04
C GLY A 61 -5.86 -6.93 10.94
N ARG A 62 -4.57 -6.74 11.23
CA ARG A 62 -3.51 -7.23 10.33
C ARG A 62 -3.56 -8.74 10.35
N LYS A 63 -3.67 -9.38 9.18
CA LYS A 63 -3.41 -10.82 9.05
C LYS A 63 -1.92 -11.05 9.21
N GLU A 64 -1.43 -10.92 10.44
CA GLU A 64 -0.04 -11.10 10.77
C GLU A 64 0.38 -12.52 10.35
N GLY A 65 1.21 -12.59 9.30
CA GLY A 65 2.29 -13.58 9.23
C GLY A 65 1.95 -15.04 8.93
N LYS A 66 0.78 -15.42 8.42
CA LYS A 66 0.66 -16.75 7.77
C LYS A 66 0.97 -16.64 6.29
N LEU A 67 2.26 -16.46 5.99
CA LEU A 67 2.84 -17.18 4.86
C LEU A 67 2.39 -18.63 5.04
N ALA A 68 1.62 -19.13 4.09
CA ALA A 68 1.30 -20.55 4.01
C ALA A 68 2.63 -21.32 4.01
N GLY A 69 2.92 -21.95 5.14
CA GLY A 69 3.81 -23.09 5.23
C GLY A 69 2.99 -24.36 5.14
#